data_AF-A0A5C6PS14-F1
#
_entry.id   AF-A0A5C6PS14-F1
#
_cell.length_a   1.000
_cell.length_b   1.000
_cell.length_c   1.000
_cell.angle_alpha   90.00
_cell.angle_beta   90.00
_cell.angle_gamma   90.00
#
_symmetry.space_group_name_H-M   'P 1'
#
loop_
_entity.id
_entity.type
_entity.pdbx_description
1 polymer ?
#
loop_
_entity_poly.entity_id
_entity_poly.type
_entity_poly.pdbx_seq_one_letter_code
_entity_poly.pdbx_strand_id
1 'polypeptide(L)'
;MTPSQSSNLLRWAAEIFHTAMFINYEQVNMSDRFGQVMIENLLRRQCSLAGAELCQSLDTQKERFLKTGWEHADALDMMTVYSMLPQDDVARMECLEFLDEKELLQQLLQHYNICWASKDKLNLGLSRLSF
;
A
#
# COMPACT_ATOMS: atom_id res chain seq x y z
N MET A 1 12.45 2.21 7.48
CA MET A 1 12.79 3.65 7.49
C MET A 1 11.86 4.35 8.47
N THR A 2 12.32 5.41 9.14
CA THR A 2 11.45 6.24 9.97
C THR A 2 10.49 7.07 9.09
N PRO A 3 9.38 7.59 9.64
CA PRO A 3 8.44 8.46 8.93
C PRO A 3 9.09 9.66 8.26
N SER A 4 10.07 10.27 8.92
CA SER A 4 10.84 11.40 8.37
C SER A 4 11.70 10.97 7.17
N GLN A 5 12.38 9.82 7.28
CA GLN A 5 13.20 9.30 6.19
C GLN A 5 12.37 8.96 4.95
N SER A 6 11.24 8.27 5.11
CA SER A 6 10.36 7.95 3.99
C SER A 6 9.74 9.21 3.37
N SER A 7 9.30 10.16 4.19
CA SER A 7 8.78 11.45 3.70
C SER A 7 9.82 12.24 2.91
N ASN A 8 11.08 12.24 3.34
CA ASN A 8 12.17 12.90 2.62
C ASN A 8 12.47 12.22 1.28
N LEU A 9 12.39 10.89 1.22
CA LEU A 9 12.53 10.15 -0.03
C LEU A 9 11.41 10.50 -1.02
N LEU A 10 10.16 10.51 -0.54
CA LEU A 10 9.00 10.88 -1.36
C LEU A 10 9.11 12.32 -1.90
N ARG A 11 9.53 13.25 -1.04
CA ARG A 11 9.74 14.65 -1.41
C ARG A 11 10.85 14.80 -2.45
N TRP A 12 12.00 14.16 -2.21
CA TRP A 12 13.11 14.16 -3.14
C TRP A 12 12.67 13.67 -4.53
N ALA A 13 11.93 12.55 -4.60
CA ALA A 13 11.45 12.03 -5.88
C ALA A 13 10.52 13.03 -6.60
N ALA A 14 9.60 13.67 -5.88
CA ALA A 14 8.68 14.67 -6.44
C ALA A 14 9.38 15.97 -6.91
N GLU A 15 10.50 16.34 -6.26
CA GLU A 15 11.30 17.51 -6.62
C GLU A 15 12.18 17.26 -7.85
N ILE A 16 12.78 16.06 -7.97
CA ILE A 16 13.67 15.70 -9.08
C ILE A 16 12.90 15.52 -10.39
N PHE A 17 11.73 14.87 -10.35
CA PHE A 17 10.97 14.55 -11.54
C PHE A 17 9.71 15.40 -11.65
N HIS A 18 9.59 16.15 -12.75
CA HIS A 18 8.42 17.00 -13.00
C HIS A 18 7.21 16.24 -13.55
N THR A 19 7.44 15.06 -14.13
CA THR A 19 6.42 14.09 -14.55
C THR A 19 6.87 12.71 -14.06
N ALA A 20 6.12 12.10 -13.15
CA ALA A 20 6.47 10.83 -12.54
C ALA A 20 5.25 10.13 -11.93
N MET A 21 5.41 8.83 -11.70
CA MET A 21 4.51 8.00 -10.88
C MET A 21 5.35 7.27 -9.84
N PHE A 22 4.81 7.14 -8.63
CA PHE A 22 5.39 6.34 -7.56
C PHE A 22 4.37 5.26 -7.17
N ILE A 23 4.82 4.02 -7.05
CA ILE A 23 4.02 2.92 -6.54
C ILE A 23 4.61 2.48 -5.21
N ASN A 24 3.76 2.31 -4.22
CA ASN A 24 4.12 1.90 -2.88
C ASN A 24 3.21 0.77 -2.42
N TYR A 25 3.83 -0.34 -2.04
CA TYR A 25 3.14 -1.50 -1.48
C TYR A 25 3.65 -1.71 -0.06
N GLU A 26 2.78 -1.56 0.92
CA GLU A 26 3.12 -1.74 2.34
C GLU A 26 1.88 -2.06 3.18
N GLN A 27 2.06 -2.21 4.49
CA GLN A 27 0.96 -2.44 5.41
C GLN A 27 -0.02 -1.26 5.46
N VAL A 28 -1.28 -1.56 5.81
CA VAL A 28 -2.35 -0.59 6.09
C VAL A 28 -3.22 -1.12 7.23
N ASN A 29 -4.10 -0.27 7.79
CA ASN A 29 -5.03 -0.66 8.85
C ASN A 29 -4.35 -1.22 10.12
N MET A 30 -3.11 -0.78 10.40
CA MET A 30 -2.27 -1.33 11.46
C MET A 30 -2.70 -0.96 12.90
N SER A 31 -3.79 -0.20 13.04
CA SER A 31 -4.29 0.28 14.33
C SER A 31 -5.18 -0.72 15.07
N ASP A 32 -5.68 -1.76 14.39
CA ASP A 32 -6.59 -2.74 14.96
C ASP A 32 -5.84 -3.88 15.70
N ARG A 33 -6.59 -4.87 16.21
CA ARG A 33 -6.00 -6.00 16.94
C ARG A 33 -5.12 -6.89 16.07
N PHE A 34 -5.47 -7.08 14.80
CA PHE A 34 -4.70 -7.90 13.88
C PHE A 34 -3.39 -7.20 13.51
N GLY A 35 -3.44 -5.90 13.21
CA GLY A 35 -2.26 -5.06 13.00
C GLY A 35 -1.29 -5.07 14.18
N GLN A 36 -1.81 -4.97 15.42
CA GLN A 36 -0.99 -5.09 16.64
C GLN A 36 -0.29 -6.46 16.74
N VAL A 37 -1.02 -7.55 16.49
CA VAL A 37 -0.43 -8.91 16.48
C VAL A 37 0.63 -9.03 15.38
N MET A 38 0.42 -8.44 14.21
CA MET A 38 1.41 -8.41 13.13
C MET A 38 2.70 -7.69 13.56
N ILE A 39 2.59 -6.52 14.21
CA ILE A 39 3.74 -5.77 14.74
C ILE A 39 4.48 -6.60 15.79
N GLU A 40 3.77 -7.18 16.76
CA GLU A 40 4.37 -8.03 17.79
C GLU A 40 5.12 -9.23 17.19
N ASN A 41 4.53 -9.88 16.18
CA ASN A 41 5.14 -11.03 15.50
C ASN A 41 6.43 -10.66 14.76
N LEU A 42 6.48 -9.49 14.12
CA LEU A 42 7.70 -8.99 13.47
C LEU A 42 8.77 -8.62 14.50
N LEU A 43 8.37 -7.96 15.60
CA LEU A 43 9.29 -7.60 16.69
C LEU A 43 9.94 -8.83 17.32
N ARG A 44 9.19 -9.92 17.53
CA ARG A 44 9.74 -11.20 18.02
C ARG A 44 10.81 -11.79 17.09
N ARG A 45 10.77 -11.45 15.81
CA ARG A 45 11.77 -11.83 14.79
C ARG A 45 12.87 -10.78 14.61
N GLN A 46 12.99 -9.84 15.57
CA GLN A 46 13.94 -8.72 15.51
C GLN A 46 13.74 -7.80 14.29
N CYS A 47 12.53 -7.77 13.74
CA CYS A 47 12.15 -6.90 12.64
C CYS A 47 11.25 -5.77 13.16
N SER A 48 11.77 -4.55 13.23
CA SER A 48 11.00 -3.37 13.66
C SER A 48 10.46 -2.60 12.47
N LEU A 49 9.15 -2.35 12.47
CA LEU A 49 8.48 -1.47 11.51
C LEU A 49 8.54 -0.02 12.00
N ALA A 50 9.69 0.63 11.81
CA ALA A 50 9.93 2.00 12.28
C ALA A 50 8.94 3.06 11.73
N GLY A 51 8.19 2.75 10.66
CA GLY A 51 7.19 3.63 10.06
C GLY A 51 5.74 3.17 10.23
N ALA A 52 5.46 2.15 11.07
CA ALA A 52 4.12 1.58 11.21
C ALA A 52 3.04 2.60 11.59
N GLU A 53 3.42 3.68 12.28
CA GLU A 53 2.51 4.78 12.62
C GLU A 53 1.91 5.51 11.40
N LEU A 54 2.52 5.36 10.22
CA LEU A 54 2.00 5.90 8.96
C LEU A 54 0.99 4.96 8.26
N CYS A 55 0.90 3.70 8.71
CA CYS A 55 0.11 2.64 8.11
C CYS A 55 -1.30 2.52 8.73
N GLN A 56 -1.92 3.63 9.11
CA GLN A 56 -3.19 3.61 9.85
C GLN A 56 -4.41 3.36 8.97
N SER A 57 -4.44 3.93 7.77
CA SER A 57 -5.54 3.75 6.81
C SER A 57 -5.08 4.05 5.38
N LEU A 58 -5.92 3.74 4.38
CA LEU A 58 -5.66 4.13 2.99
C LEU A 58 -5.54 5.65 2.83
N ASP A 59 -6.30 6.42 3.62
CA ASP A 59 -6.22 7.87 3.61
C ASP A 59 -4.88 8.38 4.14
N THR A 60 -4.34 7.78 5.22
CA THR A 60 -3.00 8.15 5.68
C THR A 60 -1.93 7.80 4.66
N GLN A 61 -2.09 6.72 3.89
CA GLN A 61 -1.17 6.37 2.80
C GLN A 61 -1.19 7.43 1.69
N LYS A 62 -2.39 7.82 1.21
CA LYS A 62 -2.53 8.88 0.19
C LYS A 62 -1.99 10.22 0.67
N GLU A 63 -2.31 10.62 1.91
CA GLU A 63 -1.85 11.89 2.48
C GLU A 63 -0.33 12.03 2.54
N ARG A 64 0.42 10.93 2.75
CA ARG A 64 1.90 10.96 2.74
C ARG A 64 2.44 11.46 1.41
N PHE A 65 1.85 11.03 0.30
CA PHE A 65 2.24 11.48 -1.03
C PHE A 65 1.84 12.92 -1.28
N LEU A 66 0.58 13.27 -0.99
CA LEU A 66 0.06 14.63 -1.21
C LEU A 66 0.86 15.68 -0.41
N LYS A 67 1.26 15.37 0.83
CA LYS A 67 2.08 16.26 1.68
C LYS A 67 3.55 16.36 1.26
N THR A 68 4.00 15.51 0.33
CA THR A 68 5.40 15.45 -0.13
C THR A 68 5.58 15.88 -1.58
N GLY A 69 4.59 16.59 -2.16
CA GLY A 69 4.74 17.25 -3.47
C GLY A 69 4.18 16.47 -4.65
N TRP A 70 3.43 15.39 -4.39
CA TRP A 70 2.66 14.67 -5.40
C TRP A 70 1.28 15.33 -5.61
N GLU A 71 0.77 15.30 -6.84
CA GLU A 71 -0.47 16.01 -7.23
C GLU A 71 -1.71 15.14 -7.01
N HIS A 72 -1.60 13.85 -7.33
CA HIS A 72 -2.64 12.86 -7.16
C HIS A 72 -2.10 11.65 -6.39
N ALA A 73 -2.96 11.03 -5.58
CA ALA A 73 -2.65 9.78 -4.89
C ALA A 73 -3.93 8.98 -4.65
N ASP A 74 -3.87 7.70 -5.01
CA ASP A 74 -4.94 6.72 -4.80
C ASP A 74 -4.36 5.45 -4.16
N ALA A 75 -5.21 4.67 -3.51
CA ALA A 75 -4.80 3.44 -2.86
C ALA A 75 -5.96 2.45 -2.75
N LEU A 76 -5.64 1.17 -2.84
CA LEU A 76 -6.55 0.05 -2.62
C LEU A 76 -5.93 -0.91 -1.60
N ASP A 77 -6.74 -1.45 -0.68
CA ASP A 77 -6.31 -2.62 0.09
C ASP A 77 -6.25 -3.85 -0.81
N MET A 78 -5.45 -4.84 -0.43
CA MET A 78 -5.21 -6.00 -1.29
C MET A 78 -6.42 -6.94 -1.37
N MET A 79 -7.39 -6.85 -0.46
CA MET A 79 -8.63 -7.61 -0.59
C MET A 79 -9.50 -7.02 -1.70
N THR A 80 -9.55 -5.69 -1.79
CA THR A 80 -10.18 -4.99 -2.92
C THR A 80 -9.49 -5.38 -4.24
N VAL A 81 -8.15 -5.36 -4.31
CA VAL A 81 -7.40 -5.80 -5.51
C VAL A 81 -7.71 -7.24 -5.86
N TYR A 82 -7.68 -8.16 -4.90
CA TYR A 82 -8.00 -9.58 -5.12
C TYR A 82 -9.40 -9.76 -5.70
N SER A 83 -10.39 -9.00 -5.20
CA SER A 83 -11.77 -9.06 -5.69
C SER A 83 -11.95 -8.56 -7.13
N MET A 84 -11.01 -7.76 -7.63
CA MET A 84 -11.02 -7.20 -8.99
C MET A 84 -10.29 -8.09 -10.01
N LEU A 85 -9.61 -9.15 -9.57
CA LEU A 85 -8.90 -10.05 -10.47
C LEU A 85 -9.87 -10.81 -11.41
N PRO A 86 -9.42 -11.14 -12.64
CA PRO A 86 -10.17 -12.03 -13.52
C PRO A 86 -10.50 -13.34 -12.82
N GLN A 87 -11.76 -13.78 -12.89
CA GLN A 87 -12.22 -14.96 -12.15
C GLN A 87 -11.50 -16.26 -12.59
N ASP A 88 -11.07 -16.33 -13.85
CA ASP A 88 -10.25 -17.45 -14.34
C ASP A 88 -8.88 -17.50 -13.67
N ASP A 89 -8.27 -16.34 -13.37
CA ASP A 89 -7.01 -16.27 -12.63
C ASP A 89 -7.21 -16.63 -11.16
N VAL A 90 -8.29 -16.15 -10.53
CA VAL A 90 -8.64 -16.53 -9.15
C VAL A 90 -8.84 -18.03 -9.04
N ALA A 91 -9.63 -18.64 -9.92
CA ALA A 91 -9.86 -20.09 -9.93
C ALA A 91 -8.56 -20.87 -10.17
N ARG A 92 -7.71 -20.39 -11.08
CA ARG A 92 -6.39 -20.99 -11.36
C ARG A 92 -5.44 -20.89 -10.16
N MET A 93 -5.51 -19.83 -9.36
CA MET A 93 -4.69 -19.68 -8.16
C MET A 93 -5.23 -20.53 -7.00
N GLU A 94 -6.55 -20.47 -6.73
CA GLU A 94 -7.19 -21.21 -5.63
C GLU A 94 -7.13 -22.74 -5.83
N CYS A 95 -6.90 -23.23 -7.05
CA CYS A 95 -6.72 -24.67 -7.28
C CYS A 95 -5.30 -25.19 -7.01
N LEU A 96 -4.31 -24.30 -6.79
CA LEU A 96 -2.92 -24.71 -6.54
C LEU A 96 -2.73 -25.26 -5.12
N GLU A 97 -3.36 -24.61 -4.14
CA GLU A 97 -3.28 -24.99 -2.73
C GLU A 97 -4.67 -24.90 -2.11
N PHE A 98 -5.02 -25.93 -1.34
CA PHE A 98 -6.27 -25.91 -0.58
C PHE A 98 -6.14 -24.97 0.61
N LEU A 99 -7.02 -23.97 0.68
CA LEU A 99 -7.11 -23.02 1.78
C LEU A 99 -8.47 -23.20 2.47
N ASP A 100 -8.45 -23.72 3.70
CA ASP A 100 -9.63 -23.89 4.54
C ASP A 100 -10.03 -22.60 5.28
N GLU A 101 -9.05 -21.83 5.76
CA GLU A 101 -9.28 -20.59 6.51
C GLU A 101 -9.23 -19.33 5.63
N LYS A 102 -10.26 -19.14 4.78
CA LYS A 102 -10.36 -17.97 3.90
C LYS A 102 -10.41 -16.64 4.66
N GLU A 103 -10.95 -16.63 5.87
CA GLU A 103 -11.05 -15.45 6.72
C GLU A 103 -9.66 -14.91 7.11
N LEU A 104 -8.67 -15.78 7.32
CA LEU A 104 -7.30 -15.35 7.62
C LEU A 104 -6.64 -14.69 6.41
N LEU A 105 -6.86 -15.23 5.21
CA LEU A 105 -6.38 -14.59 3.99
C LEU A 105 -7.04 -13.23 3.79
N GLN A 106 -8.36 -13.14 4.00
CA GLN A 106 -9.07 -11.86 3.93
C GLN A 106 -8.51 -10.84 4.93
N GLN A 107 -8.32 -11.24 6.20
CA GLN A 107 -7.71 -10.37 7.21
C GLN A 107 -6.31 -9.92 6.79
N LEU A 108 -5.48 -10.84 6.28
CA LEU A 108 -4.15 -10.51 5.81
C LEU A 108 -4.19 -9.50 4.65
N LEU A 109 -5.02 -9.73 3.65
CA LEU A 109 -5.14 -8.86 2.47
C LEU A 109 -5.71 -7.48 2.81
N GLN A 110 -6.60 -7.37 3.81
CA GLN A 110 -7.08 -6.09 4.33
C GLN A 110 -6.01 -5.27 5.07
N HIS A 111 -4.87 -5.87 5.40
CA HIS A 111 -3.76 -5.23 6.10
C HIS A 111 -2.56 -4.90 5.21
N TYR A 112 -2.70 -5.08 3.89
CA TYR A 112 -1.76 -4.57 2.89
C TYR A 112 -2.49 -3.68 1.90
N ASN A 113 -1.78 -2.72 1.34
CA ASN A 113 -2.30 -1.85 0.30
C ASN A 113 -1.30 -1.69 -0.84
N ILE A 114 -1.83 -1.39 -2.01
CA ILE A 114 -1.10 -0.75 -3.10
C ILE A 114 -1.57 0.70 -3.19
N CYS A 115 -0.63 1.63 -3.05
CA CYS A 115 -0.84 3.06 -3.25
C CYS A 115 -0.03 3.53 -4.44
N TRP A 116 -0.61 4.39 -5.27
CA TRP A 116 0.11 5.05 -6.34
C TRP A 116 -0.14 6.55 -6.31
N ALA A 117 0.90 7.31 -6.60
CA ALA A 117 0.85 8.74 -6.69
C ALA A 117 1.45 9.21 -8.00
N SER A 118 0.94 10.33 -8.52
CA SER A 118 1.45 10.90 -9.78
C SER A 118 1.60 12.41 -9.69
N LYS A 119 2.50 12.90 -10.55
CA LYS A 119 2.70 14.30 -10.91
C LYS A 119 2.86 14.32 -12.42
N ASP A 120 2.13 15.18 -13.12
CA ASP A 120 2.03 15.08 -14.58
C ASP A 120 2.13 16.42 -15.30
N LYS A 121 3.27 17.09 -15.14
CA LYS A 121 3.53 18.38 -15.79
C LYS A 121 3.45 18.32 -17.32
N LEU A 122 3.71 17.14 -17.90
CA LEU A 122 3.63 16.90 -19.36
C LEU A 122 2.22 16.54 -19.84
N ASN A 123 1.24 16.41 -18.93
CA ASN A 123 -0.15 16.05 -19.23
C ASN A 123 -0.28 14.74 -20.04
N LEU A 124 0.49 13.71 -19.67
CA LEU A 124 0.42 12.38 -20.27
C LEU A 124 -0.86 11.60 -19.89
N GLY A 125 -1.62 12.11 -18.92
CA GLY A 125 -2.82 11.46 -18.38
C GLY A 125 -2.51 10.46 -17.28
N LEU A 126 -1.41 10.66 -16.53
CA LEU A 126 -1.02 9.74 -15.45
C LEU A 126 -2.07 9.65 -14.34
N SER A 127 -2.84 10.71 -14.12
CA SER A 127 -3.97 10.73 -13.17
C SER A 127 -5.14 9.84 -13.57
N ARG A 128 -5.16 9.34 -14.82
CA ARG A 128 -6.19 8.39 -15.30
C ARG A 128 -5.79 6.93 -15.12
N LEU A 129 -4.56 6.65 -14.69
CA LEU A 129 -4.13 5.29 -14.39
C LEU A 129 -4.83 4.81 -13.12
N SER A 130 -5.57 3.72 -13.24
CA SER A 130 -6.20 3.00 -12.14
C SER A 130 -5.78 1.53 -12.19
N PHE A 131 -5.82 0.88 -11.03
CA PHE A 131 -5.75 -0.57 -10.91
C PHE A 131 -7.16 -1.16 -10.86
#